data_AF-A0A379WNB1-F1
#
_entry.id   AF-A0A379WNB1-F1
#
_cell.length_a   1.000
_cell.length_b   1.000
_cell.length_c   1.000
_cell.angle_alpha   90.00
_cell.angle_beta   90.00
_cell.angle_gamma   90.00
#
_symmetry.space_group_name_H-M   'P 1'
#
loop_
_entity.id
_entity.type
_entity.pdbx_description
1 polymer ?
#
loop_
_entity_poly.entity_id
_entity_poly.type
_entity_poly.pdbx_seq_one_letter_code
_entity_poly.pdbx_strand_id
1 'polypeptide(L)'
;MYSHPQPFQQCSKFLSRYPHWKINYTESTSAAMEKVAQANSPRVAALGSEAGGMLHGLQVLERIAANQTQNITAFWYWRAKPSTFPIRFRQKPLC
;
A
#
# COMPACT_ATOMS: atom_id res chain seq x y z
N MET A 1 0.68 -13.93 -10.86
CA MET A 1 1.11 -12.95 -9.85
C MET A 1 0.30 -11.67 -9.98
N TYR A 2 -0.18 -11.09 -8.89
CA TYR A 2 -1.01 -9.89 -8.86
C TYR A 2 -0.29 -8.73 -8.15
N SER A 3 -0.33 -7.53 -8.71
CA SER A 3 0.12 -6.29 -8.06
C SER A 3 -0.19 -5.05 -8.90
N HIS A 4 0.07 -3.88 -8.33
CA HIS A 4 0.13 -2.63 -9.08
C HIS A 4 1.34 -2.64 -10.05
N PRO A 5 1.30 -1.95 -11.22
CA PRO A 5 2.41 -1.94 -12.18
C PRO A 5 3.74 -1.44 -11.61
N GLN A 6 3.70 -0.49 -10.68
CA GLN A 6 4.89 0.16 -10.12
C GLN A 6 5.82 -0.81 -9.35
N PRO A 7 5.33 -1.65 -8.41
CA PRO A 7 6.11 -2.73 -7.81
C PRO A 7 6.79 -3.68 -8.81
N PHE A 8 6.12 -4.01 -9.93
CA PHE A 8 6.70 -4.91 -10.92
C PHE A 8 7.93 -4.30 -11.61
N GLN A 9 7.88 -3.01 -11.93
CA GLN A 9 9.02 -2.30 -12.50
C GLN A 9 10.19 -2.23 -11.51
N GLN A 10 9.89 -2.02 -10.23
CA GLN A 10 10.90 -1.99 -9.17
C GLN A 10 11.58 -3.34 -8.97
N CYS A 11 10.93 -4.47 -9.28
CA CYS A 11 11.47 -5.82 -9.08
C CYS A 11 11.78 -6.55 -10.40
N SER A 12 11.89 -5.85 -11.53
CA SER A 12 11.99 -6.48 -12.85
C SER A 12 13.17 -7.45 -13.05
N LYS A 13 14.32 -7.26 -12.35
CA LYS A 13 15.46 -8.21 -12.44
C LYS A 13 15.17 -9.55 -11.76
N PHE A 14 14.31 -9.55 -10.75
CA PHE A 14 13.86 -10.78 -10.11
C PHE A 14 12.84 -11.49 -11.00
N LEU A 15 11.90 -10.73 -11.56
CA LEU A 15 10.85 -11.25 -12.45
C LEU A 15 11.40 -11.84 -13.75
N SER A 16 12.50 -11.30 -14.28
CA SER A 16 13.12 -11.83 -15.50
C SER A 16 13.65 -13.25 -15.36
N ARG A 17 13.89 -13.73 -14.12
CA ARG A 17 14.29 -15.13 -13.85
C ARG A 17 13.11 -16.11 -14.03
N TYR A 18 11.88 -15.60 -14.02
CA TYR A 18 10.66 -16.40 -14.11
C TYR A 18 9.76 -15.93 -15.27
N PRO A 19 10.19 -16.13 -16.53
CA PRO A 19 9.45 -15.66 -17.70
C PRO A 19 8.07 -16.33 -17.90
N HIS A 20 7.84 -17.47 -17.24
CA HIS A 20 6.57 -18.21 -17.27
C HIS A 20 5.51 -17.65 -16.30
N TRP A 21 5.87 -16.68 -15.45
CA TRP A 21 4.92 -16.07 -14.52
C TRP A 21 3.98 -15.11 -15.23
N LYS A 22 2.68 -15.41 -15.18
CA LYS A 22 1.65 -14.50 -15.68
C LYS A 22 1.47 -13.33 -14.69
N ILE A 23 1.81 -12.13 -15.14
CA ILE A 23 1.63 -10.88 -14.38
C ILE A 23 0.22 -10.35 -14.67
N ASN A 24 -0.57 -10.16 -13.61
CA ASN A 24 -1.90 -9.56 -13.68
C ASN A 24 -1.87 -8.25 -12.90
N TYR A 25 -2.18 -7.15 -13.59
CA TYR A 25 -2.20 -5.83 -12.96
C TYR A 25 -3.49 -5.63 -12.16
N THR A 26 -3.36 -4.95 -11.03
CA THR A 26 -4.46 -4.54 -10.17
C THR A 26 -4.37 -3.04 -9.86
N GLU A 27 -5.52 -2.46 -9.49
CA GLU A 27 -5.63 -1.05 -9.07
C GLU A 27 -4.68 -0.69 -7.92
N SER A 28 -4.41 -1.64 -7.01
CA SER A 28 -3.49 -1.44 -5.89
C SER A 28 -2.84 -2.76 -5.43
N THR A 29 -1.75 -2.66 -4.66
CA THR A 29 -1.10 -3.79 -3.99
C THR A 29 -2.01 -4.46 -2.97
N SER A 30 -2.79 -3.68 -2.21
CA SER A 30 -3.77 -4.20 -1.26
C SER A 30 -4.88 -4.98 -1.97
N ALA A 31 -5.40 -4.47 -3.10
CA ALA A 31 -6.40 -5.20 -3.89
C ALA A 31 -5.85 -6.51 -4.47
N ALA A 32 -4.55 -6.58 -4.79
CA ALA A 32 -3.91 -7.84 -5.18
C ALA A 32 -3.83 -8.84 -4.02
N MET A 33 -3.47 -8.38 -2.82
CA MET A 33 -3.43 -9.23 -1.62
C MET A 33 -4.81 -9.78 -1.29
N GLU A 34 -5.83 -8.93 -1.32
CA GLU A 34 -7.20 -9.35 -1.06
C GLU A 34 -7.69 -10.39 -2.07
N LYS A 35 -7.41 -10.20 -3.37
CA LYS A 35 -7.72 -11.19 -4.41
C LYS A 35 -7.03 -12.53 -4.16
N VAL A 36 -5.77 -12.53 -3.72
CA VAL A 36 -5.02 -13.76 -3.44
C VAL A 36 -5.55 -14.46 -2.20
N ALA A 37 -5.89 -13.70 -1.15
CA ALA A 37 -6.52 -14.23 0.05
C ALA A 37 -7.89 -14.88 -0.28
N GLN A 38 -8.71 -14.22 -1.09
CA GLN A 38 -10.02 -14.75 -1.53
C GLN A 38 -9.88 -15.97 -2.44
N ALA A 39 -8.89 -15.99 -3.34
CA ALA A 39 -8.67 -17.10 -4.27
C ALA A 39 -8.17 -18.38 -3.57
N ASN A 40 -7.52 -18.24 -2.41
CA ASN A 40 -7.03 -19.33 -1.55
C ASN A 40 -6.39 -20.51 -2.33
N SER A 41 -5.60 -20.18 -3.35
CA SER A 41 -5.04 -21.15 -4.28
C SER A 41 -3.52 -21.00 -4.32
N PRO A 42 -2.75 -22.11 -4.30
CA PRO A 42 -1.30 -22.06 -4.35
C PRO A 42 -0.77 -21.61 -5.72
N ARG A 43 -1.64 -21.46 -6.73
CA ARG A 43 -1.28 -20.99 -8.08
C ARG A 43 -1.28 -19.48 -8.21
N VAL A 44 -1.73 -18.74 -7.18
CA VAL A 44 -1.79 -17.29 -7.20
C VAL A 44 -0.94 -16.71 -6.07
N ALA A 45 -0.27 -15.61 -6.37
CA ALA A 45 0.59 -14.89 -5.44
C ALA A 45 0.45 -13.39 -5.67
N ALA A 46 0.62 -12.61 -4.60
CA ALA A 46 0.60 -11.15 -4.63
C ALA A 46 2.01 -10.61 -4.39
N LEU A 47 2.37 -9.53 -5.10
CA LEU A 47 3.61 -8.79 -4.86
C LEU A 47 3.27 -7.50 -4.09
N GLY A 48 3.90 -7.28 -2.94
CA GLY A 48 3.68 -6.08 -2.15
C GLY A 48 4.43 -6.14 -0.81
N SER A 49 4.04 -5.28 0.15
CA SER A 49 4.69 -5.21 1.46
C SER A 49 4.33 -6.40 2.35
N GLU A 50 5.30 -6.87 3.14
CA GLU A 50 5.11 -7.93 4.13
C GLU A 50 4.03 -7.55 5.16
N ALA A 51 4.04 -6.29 5.62
CA ALA A 51 3.01 -5.77 6.52
C ALA A 51 1.59 -5.87 5.91
N GLY A 52 1.44 -5.54 4.62
CA GLY A 52 0.16 -5.69 3.93
C GLY A 52 -0.28 -7.15 3.84
N GLY A 53 0.65 -8.05 3.52
CA GLY A 53 0.38 -9.50 3.47
C GLY A 53 -0.12 -10.04 4.82
N MET A 54 0.53 -9.66 5.92
CA MET A 54 0.12 -10.08 7.27
C MET A 54 -1.29 -9.61 7.63
N LEU A 55 -1.68 -8.38 7.25
CA LEU A 55 -3.03 -7.86 7.48
C LEU A 55 -4.12 -8.68 6.77
N HIS A 56 -3.77 -9.29 5.64
CA HIS A 56 -4.67 -10.16 4.86
C HIS A 56 -4.52 -11.66 5.17
N GLY A 57 -3.75 -12.03 6.21
CA GLY A 57 -3.52 -13.42 6.58
C GLY A 57 -2.66 -14.21 5.57
N LEU A 58 -1.90 -13.51 4.73
CA LEU A 58 -1.04 -14.13 3.72
C LEU A 58 0.34 -14.44 4.29
N GLN A 59 0.91 -15.57 3.87
CA GLN A 59 2.27 -15.95 4.21
C GLN A 59 3.28 -15.36 3.21
N VAL A 60 4.41 -14.87 3.72
CA VAL A 60 5.52 -14.43 2.89
C VAL A 60 6.21 -15.65 2.28
N LEU A 61 6.23 -15.72 0.95
CA LEU A 61 6.94 -16.77 0.20
C LEU A 61 8.42 -16.42 0.02
N GLU A 62 8.70 -15.19 -0.39
CA GLU A 62 10.06 -14.75 -0.71
C GLU A 62 10.20 -13.23 -0.50
N ARG A 63 11.36 -12.80 0.01
CA ARG A 63 11.69 -11.39 0.21
C ARG A 63 12.48 -10.87 -0.97
N ILE A 64 11.82 -10.09 -1.84
CA ILE A 64 12.43 -9.55 -3.05
C ILE A 64 12.96 -8.14 -2.76
N ALA A 65 14.26 -7.93 -2.97
CA ALA A 65 14.84 -6.61 -2.94
C ALA A 65 14.51 -5.84 -4.23
N ALA A 66 14.16 -4.56 -4.11
CA ALA A 66 13.99 -3.69 -5.27
C ALA A 66 15.31 -3.57 -6.04
N ASN A 67 15.21 -3.46 -7.37
CA ASN A 67 16.33 -3.32 -8.30
C ASN A 67 17.24 -2.13 -7.97
N GLN A 68 16.67 -1.08 -7.37
CA GLN A 68 17.36 0.08 -6.85
C GLN A 68 17.30 0.05 -5.31
N THR A 69 18.46 0.15 -4.68
CA THR A 69 18.61 0.18 -3.22
C THR A 69 18.07 1.46 -2.57
N GLN A 70 17.93 2.54 -3.35
CA GLN A 70 17.33 3.81 -2.91
C GLN A 70 15.82 3.86 -3.25
N ASN A 71 15.00 3.01 -2.65
CA ASN A 71 13.55 3.12 -2.73
C ASN A 71 13.02 3.92 -1.54
N ILE A 72 13.22 5.25 -1.57
CA ILE A 72 12.82 6.16 -0.49
C ILE A 72 11.47 6.77 -0.85
N THR A 73 10.44 6.52 -0.03
CA THR A 73 9.15 7.20 -0.14
C THR A 73 9.10 8.34 0.87
N ALA A 74 9.07 9.58 0.39
CA ALA A 74 8.89 10.76 1.23
C ALA A 74 7.39 11.00 1.49
N PHE A 75 7.00 11.09 2.75
CA PHE A 75 5.63 11.43 3.15
C PHE A 75 5.56 12.87 3.63
N TRP A 76 4.57 13.60 3.14
CA TRP A 76 4.25 14.96 3.57
C TRP A 76 2.93 14.94 4.33
N TYR A 77 2.92 15.44 5.57
CA TYR A 77 1.71 15.57 6.36
C TYR A 77 1.41 17.06 6.57
N TRP A 78 0.14 17.43 6.36
CA TRP A 78 -0.36 18.77 6.63
C TRP A 78 -1.46 18.72 7.68
N ARG A 79 -1.45 19.69 8.59
CA ARG A 79 -2.51 19.90 9.60
C ARG A 79 -3.08 21.30 9.42
N ALA A 80 -4.41 21.40 9.38
CA ALA A 80 -5.08 22.68 9.48
C ALA A 80 -4.77 23.33 10.85
N LYS A 81 -4.32 24.59 10.84
CA LYS A 81 -4.16 25.35 12.09
C LYS A 81 -5.55 25.53 12.74
N PRO A 82 -5.69 25.30 14.05
CA PRO A 82 -6.95 25.61 14.73
C PRO A 82 -7.19 27.12 14.66
N SER A 83 -8.31 27.52 14.06
CA SER A 83 -8.80 28.89 14.09
C SER A 83 -9.45 29.16 15.45
N THR A 84 -8.70 29.78 16.36
CA THR A 84 -9.29 30.35 17.58
C THR A 84 -10.17 31.54 17.20
N PHE A 85 -11.48 31.30 17.08
CA PHE A 85 -12.46 32.38 17.11
C PHE A 85 -12.66 32.80 18.58
N PRO A 86 -12.43 34.07 18.95
CA PRO A 86 -12.79 34.53 20.29
C PRO A 86 -14.31 34.50 20.41
N ILE A 87 -14.82 33.60 21.25
CA ILE A 87 -16.23 33.56 21.65
C ILE A 87 -16.48 34.81 22.49
N ARG A 88 -16.93 35.89 21.85
CA ARG A 88 -17.44 37.07 22.55
C ARG A 88 -18.80 36.69 23.15
N PHE A 89 -18.81 36.26 24.40
CA PHE A 89 -20.05 36.21 25.17
C PHE A 89 -20.58 37.65 25.28
N ARG A 90 -21.62 37.97 24.51
CA ARG A 90 -22.44 39.17 24.77
C ARG A 90 -23.18 38.89 26.07
N GLN A 91 -22.70 39.41 27.19
CA GLN A 91 -23.52 39.53 28.39
C GLN A 91 -24.68 40.49 28.04
N LYS A 92 -25.90 39.96 27.94
CA LYS A 92 -27.11 40.79 27.94
C LYS A 92 -27.28 41.34 29.36
N PRO A 93 -27.43 42.65 29.57
CA PRO A 93 -27.84 43.16 30.88
C PRO A 93 -29.27 42.67 31.17
N LEU A 94 -29.49 42.16 32.40
CA LEU A 94 -30.83 41.94 32.93
C LEU A 94 -31.47 43.31 33.18
N CYS A 95 -32.55 43.60 32.46
CA CYS A 95 -33.62 44.49 32.88
C CYS A 95 -34.93 43.71 32.78
#